data_AF-A0A219ASU2-F1
#
_entry.id   AF-A0A219ASU2-F1
#
_cell.length_a   1.000
_cell.length_b   1.000
_cell.length_c   1.000
_cell.angle_alpha   90.00
_cell.angle_beta   90.00
_cell.angle_gamma   90.00
#
_symmetry.space_group_name_H-M   'P 1'
#
loop_
_entity.id
_entity.type
_entity.pdbx_description
1 polymer ?
#
loop_
_entity_poly.entity_id
_entity_poly.type
_entity_poly.pdbx_seq_one_letter_code
_entity_poly.pdbx_strand_id
1 'polypeptide(L)'
;MVDHGDVAPRRGDEIQCPWSSTVLLLDVLYTFRASVGVFYGVLAESQDKYGWPLGLVGPLWVLSHRSKLRVWHDIQQWPQSTEQFESDIERVIGHYEAENGDVYYAIQWKGYICPTWELEEKLADKTRITSYCLALSESE
;
A
#
# COMPACT_ATOMS: atom_id res chain seq x y z
N MET A 1 29.84 -2.06 -11.54
CA MET A 1 28.47 -2.36 -11.03
C MET A 1 27.68 -1.09 -11.20
N VAL A 2 26.75 -1.06 -12.15
CA VAL A 2 25.92 0.12 -12.34
C VAL A 2 24.84 0.04 -11.26
N ASP A 3 24.92 0.97 -10.31
CA ASP A 3 23.83 1.25 -9.39
C ASP A 3 22.66 1.75 -10.25
N HIS A 4 21.77 0.84 -10.64
CA HIS A 4 20.46 1.21 -11.14
C HIS A 4 19.65 1.63 -9.93
N GLY A 5 19.98 2.78 -9.35
CA GLY A 5 19.26 3.35 -8.24
C GLY A 5 17.80 3.48 -8.65
N ASP A 6 16.92 2.70 -8.04
CA ASP A 6 15.49 2.82 -8.26
C ASP A 6 15.11 4.25 -7.89
N VAL A 7 14.70 5.02 -8.90
CA VAL A 7 14.26 6.39 -8.72
C VAL A 7 12.99 6.36 -7.89
N ALA A 8 12.96 7.17 -6.84
CA ALA A 8 11.78 7.29 -6.00
C ALA A 8 10.56 7.72 -6.84
N PRO A 9 9.38 7.10 -6.62
CA PRO A 9 8.14 7.46 -7.29
C PRO A 9 7.80 8.93 -7.11
N ARG A 10 7.17 9.54 -8.11
CA ARG A 10 6.75 10.94 -8.10
C ARG A 10 5.29 11.05 -8.50
N ARG A 11 4.64 12.11 -8.01
CA ARG A 11 3.27 12.45 -8.41
C ARG A 11 3.19 12.57 -9.93
N GLY A 12 2.17 11.93 -10.50
CA GLY A 12 1.95 11.84 -11.94
C GLY A 12 2.62 10.64 -12.61
N ASP A 13 3.45 9.86 -11.90
CA ASP A 13 3.99 8.62 -12.45
C ASP A 13 2.87 7.62 -12.75
N GLU A 14 2.98 6.96 -13.90
CA GLU A 14 2.07 5.88 -14.29
C GLU A 14 2.35 4.60 -13.51
N ILE A 15 1.29 4.01 -12.99
CA ILE A 15 1.30 2.75 -12.27
C ILE A 15 0.77 1.66 -13.20
N GLN A 16 1.61 0.66 -13.49
CA GLN A 16 1.19 -0.50 -14.26
C GLN A 16 0.34 -1.43 -13.38
N CYS A 17 -0.92 -1.65 -13.76
CA CYS A 17 -1.82 -2.58 -13.08
C CYS A 17 -2.57 -3.46 -14.09
N PRO A 18 -3.07 -4.65 -13.67
CA PRO A 18 -3.75 -5.57 -14.59
C PRO A 18 -5.14 -5.11 -15.05
N TRP A 19 -5.84 -4.27 -14.26
CA TRP A 19 -7.24 -3.87 -14.53
C TRP A 19 -7.39 -2.54 -15.26
N SER A 20 -6.33 -1.72 -15.32
CA SER A 20 -6.37 -0.42 -15.98
C SER A 20 -5.02 -0.05 -16.57
N SER A 21 -5.04 0.53 -17.77
CA SER A 21 -3.87 1.11 -18.40
C SER A 21 -3.53 2.51 -17.88
N THR A 22 -4.41 3.10 -17.08
CA THR A 22 -4.37 4.52 -16.73
C THR A 22 -4.62 4.68 -15.23
N VAL A 23 -3.59 4.42 -14.44
CA VAL A 23 -3.57 4.66 -12.99
C VAL A 23 -2.39 5.56 -12.68
N LEU A 24 -2.63 6.69 -12.04
CA LEU A 24 -1.60 7.68 -11.72
C LEU A 24 -1.32 7.72 -10.23
N LEU A 25 -0.05 7.89 -9.89
CA LEU A 25 0.38 8.19 -8.53
C LEU A 25 -0.03 9.62 -8.17
N LEU A 26 -0.80 9.78 -7.09
CA LEU A 26 -1.12 11.08 -6.52
C LEU A 26 -0.14 11.46 -5.41
N ASP A 27 0.18 10.51 -4.51
CA ASP A 27 1.12 10.72 -3.42
C ASP A 27 1.79 9.42 -2.95
N VAL A 28 2.93 9.55 -2.26
CA VAL A 28 3.61 8.44 -1.57
C VAL A 28 3.31 8.55 -0.08
N LEU A 29 2.50 7.63 0.43
CA LEU A 29 2.08 7.59 1.83
C LEU A 29 3.15 6.92 2.70
N TYR A 30 3.72 5.80 2.23
CA TYR A 30 4.71 5.03 2.97
C TYR A 30 5.77 4.41 2.06
N THR A 31 6.97 4.23 2.61
CA THR A 31 8.05 3.44 2.00
C THR A 31 8.36 2.26 2.89
N PHE A 32 8.29 1.05 2.35
CA PHE A 32 8.57 -0.20 3.04
C PHE A 32 9.68 -0.97 2.32
N ARG A 33 10.81 -1.17 2.99
CA ARG A 33 11.96 -1.90 2.42
C ARG A 33 11.86 -3.37 2.81
N ALA A 34 11.68 -4.22 1.80
CA ALA A 34 11.69 -5.68 1.94
C ALA A 34 12.98 -6.27 1.35
N SER A 35 13.16 -7.58 1.50
CA SER A 35 14.32 -8.29 0.94
C SER A 35 14.35 -8.30 -0.60
N VAL A 36 13.19 -8.22 -1.25
CA VAL A 36 13.04 -8.25 -2.71
C VAL A 36 13.09 -6.86 -3.38
N GLY A 37 13.03 -5.79 -2.59
CA GLY A 37 13.00 -4.43 -3.11
C GLY A 37 12.30 -3.44 -2.19
N VAL A 38 11.97 -2.27 -2.74
CA VAL A 38 11.28 -1.21 -2.01
C VAL A 38 9.84 -1.10 -2.49
N PHE A 39 8.92 -1.36 -1.57
CA PHE A 39 7.50 -1.15 -1.76
C PHE A 39 7.12 0.27 -1.36
N TYR A 40 6.22 0.86 -2.13
CA TYR A 40 5.64 2.17 -1.86
C TYR A 40 4.15 2.01 -1.66
N GLY A 41 3.68 2.41 -0.49
CA GLY A 41 2.26 2.62 -0.21
C GLY A 41 1.92 3.97 -0.82
N VAL A 42 1.10 3.98 -1.86
CA VAL A 42 0.80 5.18 -2.66
C VAL A 42 -0.69 5.45 -2.66
N LEU A 43 -1.06 6.73 -2.73
CA LEU A 43 -2.39 7.13 -3.13
C LEU A 43 -2.43 7.18 -4.65
N ALA A 44 -3.41 6.53 -5.25
CA ALA A 44 -3.53 6.45 -6.70
C ALA A 44 -4.94 6.75 -7.19
N GLU A 45 -5.04 7.27 -8.41
CA GLU A 45 -6.31 7.55 -9.08
C GLU A 45 -6.38 6.81 -10.42
N SER A 46 -7.55 6.21 -10.69
CA SER A 46 -7.84 5.66 -12.01
C SER A 46 -8.41 6.72 -12.94
N GLN A 47 -7.95 6.69 -14.19
CA GLN A 47 -8.45 7.56 -15.26
C GLN A 47 -9.15 6.75 -16.35
N ASP A 48 -10.02 7.40 -17.10
CA ASP A 48 -10.58 6.84 -18.32
C ASP A 48 -9.55 6.82 -19.47
N LYS A 49 -9.95 6.28 -20.62
CA LYS A 49 -9.10 6.20 -21.82
C LYS A 49 -8.72 7.56 -22.42
N TYR A 50 -9.33 8.65 -21.98
CA TYR A 50 -9.07 10.02 -22.41
C TYR A 50 -8.24 10.80 -21.37
N GLY A 51 -7.87 10.18 -20.26
CA GLY A 51 -7.12 10.80 -19.16
C GLY A 51 -7.99 11.58 -18.18
N TRP A 52 -9.33 11.43 -18.21
CA TRP A 52 -10.19 12.05 -17.23
C TRP A 52 -10.23 11.22 -15.93
N PRO A 53 -10.17 11.87 -14.76
CA PRO A 53 -10.26 11.18 -13.48
C PRO A 53 -11.62 10.50 -13.33
N LEU A 54 -11.61 9.22 -12.92
CA LEU A 54 -12.83 8.47 -12.62
C LEU A 54 -13.37 8.75 -11.20
N GLY A 55 -12.63 9.52 -10.39
CA GLY A 55 -12.93 9.70 -8.96
C GLY A 55 -12.69 8.45 -8.11
N LEU A 56 -12.07 7.42 -8.70
CA LEU A 56 -11.68 6.19 -8.01
C LEU A 56 -10.27 6.39 -7.45
N VAL A 57 -10.22 7.02 -6.28
CA VAL A 57 -8.99 7.28 -5.53
C VAL A 57 -8.88 6.26 -4.40
N GLY A 58 -7.70 5.64 -4.25
CA GLY A 58 -7.49 4.69 -3.17
C GLY A 58 -6.02 4.33 -2.97
N PRO A 59 -5.68 3.79 -1.79
CA PRO A 59 -4.32 3.41 -1.49
C PRO A 59 -3.95 2.08 -2.17
N LEU A 60 -2.74 2.00 -2.72
CA LEU A 60 -2.17 0.82 -3.36
C LEU A 60 -0.75 0.56 -2.84
N TRP A 61 -0.28 -0.68 -2.99
CA TRP A 61 1.13 -1.03 -2.84
C TRP A 61 1.77 -1.25 -4.21
N VAL A 62 2.82 -0.50 -4.50
CA VAL A 62 3.58 -0.62 -5.75
C VAL A 62 5.02 -0.97 -5.49
N LEU A 63 5.62 -1.75 -6.39
CA LEU A 63 7.05 -2.01 -6.43
C LEU A 63 7.67 -1.17 -7.55
N SER A 64 8.76 -0.47 -7.24
CA SER A 64 9.62 0.09 -8.29
C SER A 64 10.53 -0.99 -8.83
N HIS A 65 10.50 -1.22 -10.14
CA HIS A 65 11.43 -2.14 -10.80
C HIS A 65 11.80 -1.59 -12.18
N ARG A 66 13.10 -1.32 -12.38
CA ARG A 66 13.65 -0.77 -13.63
C ARG A 66 12.96 0.54 -14.03
N SER A 67 12.77 1.44 -13.07
CA SER A 67 12.12 2.75 -13.27
C SER A 67 10.66 2.66 -13.72
N LYS A 68 9.97 1.55 -13.45
CA LYS A 68 8.53 1.41 -13.66
C LYS A 68 7.85 1.05 -12.35
N LEU A 69 6.74 1.71 -12.06
CA LEU A 69 5.88 1.37 -10.93
C LEU A 69 4.90 0.29 -11.36
N ARG A 70 4.83 -0.79 -10.59
CA ARG A 70 3.89 -1.87 -10.82
C ARG A 70 3.14 -2.14 -9.54
N VAL A 71 1.82 -2.27 -9.62
CA VAL A 71 1.07 -2.73 -8.46
C VAL A 71 1.53 -4.14 -8.11
N TRP A 72 1.79 -4.36 -6.82
CA TRP A 72 2.16 -5.68 -6.35
C TRP A 72 0.91 -6.58 -6.35
N HIS A 73 0.88 -7.50 -7.31
CA HIS A 73 -0.20 -8.48 -7.51
C HIS A 73 0.27 -9.91 -7.40
N ASP A 74 1.24 -10.19 -6.52
CA ASP A 74 1.57 -11.59 -6.29
C ASP A 74 0.50 -12.25 -5.39
N ILE A 75 -0.63 -12.58 -6.03
CA ILE A 75 -1.78 -13.31 -5.45
C ILE A 75 -1.32 -14.71 -4.97
N GLN A 76 -0.16 -15.21 -5.43
CA GLN A 76 0.35 -16.50 -4.96
C GLN A 76 0.94 -16.45 -3.55
N GLN A 77 1.21 -15.26 -3.02
CA GLN A 77 1.71 -15.07 -1.67
C GLN A 77 0.63 -14.59 -0.69
N TRP A 78 -0.60 -14.31 -1.16
CA TRP A 78 -1.70 -14.00 -0.24
C TRP A 78 -1.86 -15.17 0.74
N PRO A 79 -1.99 -14.94 2.07
CA PRO A 79 -2.27 -16.02 2.99
C PRO A 79 -3.51 -16.76 2.51
N GLN A 80 -3.37 -18.00 2.06
CA GLN A 80 -4.49 -18.84 1.64
C GLN A 80 -5.43 -19.19 2.80
N SER A 81 -5.23 -18.62 4.00
CA SER A 81 -6.21 -18.75 5.06
C SER A 81 -7.42 -17.90 4.68
N THR A 82 -8.51 -18.58 4.37
CA THR A 82 -9.87 -18.05 4.28
C THR A 82 -10.35 -17.40 5.58
N GLU A 83 -9.49 -17.35 6.60
CA GLU A 83 -9.66 -16.72 7.90
C GLU A 83 -8.37 -15.90 8.13
N GLN A 84 -8.41 -14.59 7.85
CA GLN A 84 -7.33 -13.68 8.23
C GLN A 84 -7.34 -13.57 9.74
N PHE A 85 -6.43 -14.28 10.40
CA PHE A 85 -6.36 -14.25 11.85
C PHE A 85 -5.52 -13.06 12.32
N GLU A 86 -6.01 -12.41 13.35
CA GLU A 86 -5.34 -11.33 14.09
C GLU A 86 -3.90 -11.69 14.49
N SER A 87 -3.66 -12.97 14.79
CA SER A 87 -2.35 -13.51 15.13
C SER A 87 -1.32 -13.37 14.01
N ASP A 88 -1.77 -13.17 12.77
CA ASP A 88 -0.92 -13.12 11.59
C ASP A 88 -0.46 -11.69 11.28
N ILE A 89 -1.02 -10.69 11.94
CA ILE A 89 -0.49 -9.34 11.90
C ILE A 89 0.88 -9.33 12.58
N GLU A 90 1.92 -8.99 11.85
CA GLU A 90 3.25 -8.76 12.38
C GLU A 90 3.34 -7.37 12.98
N ARG A 91 2.95 -6.35 12.21
CA ARG A 91 3.08 -4.94 12.57
C ARG A 91 2.09 -4.05 11.78
N VAL A 92 1.62 -2.98 12.41
CA VAL A 92 1.01 -1.82 11.72
C VAL A 92 2.13 -0.85 11.34
N ILE A 93 2.29 -0.60 10.05
CA ILE A 93 3.35 0.28 9.51
C ILE A 93 2.89 1.74 9.52
N GLY A 94 1.60 1.96 9.27
CA GLY A 94 1.07 3.26 8.91
C GLY A 94 -0.44 3.27 8.85
N HIS A 95 -1.00 4.47 8.68
CA HIS A 95 -2.41 4.66 8.37
C HIS A 95 -2.59 5.78 7.35
N TYR A 96 -3.73 5.77 6.67
CA TYR A 96 -4.16 6.81 5.75
C TYR A 96 -5.64 7.07 5.97
N GLU A 97 -5.99 8.33 6.22
CA GLU A 97 -7.37 8.79 6.30
C GLU A 97 -7.77 9.40 4.96
N ALA A 98 -8.77 8.80 4.32
CA ALA A 98 -9.34 9.29 3.07
C ALA A 98 -10.30 10.46 3.32
N GLU A 99 -10.57 11.26 2.29
CA GLU A 99 -11.45 12.43 2.40
C GLU A 99 -12.90 12.09 2.79
N ASN A 100 -13.33 10.84 2.56
CA ASN A 100 -14.63 10.34 2.96
C ASN A 100 -14.69 9.88 4.44
N GLY A 101 -13.57 9.97 5.17
CA GLY A 101 -13.45 9.51 6.56
C GLY A 101 -13.03 8.05 6.71
N ASP A 102 -12.84 7.30 5.61
CA ASP A 102 -12.34 5.93 5.69
C ASP A 102 -10.88 5.92 6.17
N VAL A 103 -10.59 5.07 7.15
CA VAL A 103 -9.22 4.86 7.63
C VAL A 103 -8.68 3.54 7.12
N TYR A 104 -7.54 3.59 6.44
CA TYR A 104 -6.81 2.44 5.93
C TYR A 104 -5.53 2.25 6.75
N TYR A 105 -5.30 1.04 7.26
CA TYR A 105 -4.05 0.69 7.92
C TYR A 105 -3.14 -0.09 6.98
N ALA A 106 -1.85 0.29 6.95
CA ALA A 106 -0.81 -0.47 6.28
C ALA A 106 -0.35 -1.62 7.17
N ILE A 107 -0.77 -2.85 6.84
CA ILE A 107 -0.52 -4.05 7.65
C ILE A 107 0.61 -4.88 7.07
N GLN A 108 1.65 -5.10 7.85
CA GLN A 108 2.63 -6.14 7.60
C GLN A 108 2.15 -7.46 8.21
N TRP A 109 2.04 -8.49 7.38
CA TRP A 109 1.64 -9.82 7.80
C TRP A 109 2.85 -10.73 7.97
N LYS A 110 2.78 -11.65 8.93
CA LYS A 110 3.81 -12.66 9.16
C LYS A 110 3.99 -13.52 7.92
N GLY A 111 5.22 -13.60 7.44
CA GLY A 111 5.57 -14.43 6.28
C GLY A 111 5.11 -13.86 4.94
N TYR A 112 4.54 -12.65 4.90
CA TYR A 112 4.16 -11.98 3.65
C TYR A 112 5.06 -10.77 3.39
N ILE A 113 5.59 -10.68 2.18
CA ILE A 113 6.69 -9.75 1.88
C ILE A 113 6.25 -8.32 1.63
N CYS A 114 5.01 -8.12 1.18
CA CYS A 114 4.45 -6.82 0.84
C CYS A 114 3.36 -6.50 1.85
N PRO A 115 3.29 -5.30 2.43
CA PRO A 115 2.16 -4.96 3.27
C PRO A 115 0.85 -4.88 2.47
N THR A 116 -0.29 -4.88 3.15
CA THR A 116 -1.60 -4.60 2.54
C THR A 116 -2.21 -3.34 3.14
N TRP A 117 -3.14 -2.73 2.42
CA TRP A 117 -4.01 -1.70 2.95
C TRP A 117 -5.32 -2.33 3.39
N GLU A 118 -5.60 -2.30 4.69
CA GLU A 118 -6.83 -2.84 5.26
C GLU A 118 -7.70 -1.71 5.80
N LEU A 119 -8.98 -1.73 5.43
CA LEU A 119 -9.96 -0.80 5.99
C LEU A 119 -10.16 -1.10 7.48
N GLU A 120 -10.18 -0.06 8.32
CA GLU A 120 -10.34 -0.21 9.77
C GLU A 120 -11.55 -1.08 10.15
N GLU A 121 -12.68 -0.91 9.45
CA GLU A 121 -13.92 -1.65 9.71
C GLU A 121 -13.80 -3.16 9.46
N LYS A 122 -12.82 -3.59 8.64
CA LYS A 122 -12.60 -5.00 8.31
C LYS A 122 -11.62 -5.70 9.25
N LEU A 123 -10.88 -4.93 10.05
CA LEU A 123 -9.93 -5.48 11.00
C LEU A 123 -10.67 -5.93 12.26
N ALA A 124 -10.67 -7.24 12.52
CA ALA A 124 -11.27 -7.81 13.71
C ALA A 124 -10.53 -7.40 15.00
N ASP A 125 -9.18 -7.35 14.95
CA ASP A 125 -8.35 -6.96 16.11
C ASP A 125 -8.06 -5.48 16.12
N LYS A 126 -8.59 -4.79 17.13
CA LYS A 126 -8.25 -3.39 17.37
C LYS A 126 -7.07 -3.24 18.33
N THR A 127 -6.54 -4.31 18.92
CA THR A 127 -5.46 -4.22 19.93
C THR A 127 -4.18 -3.68 19.31
N ARG A 128 -3.73 -4.25 18.18
CA ARG A 128 -2.50 -3.78 17.50
C ARG A 128 -2.64 -2.38 16.91
N ILE A 129 -3.83 -2.05 16.42
CA ILE A 129 -4.20 -0.71 15.97
C ILE A 129 -4.11 0.26 17.15
N THR A 130 -4.70 -0.10 18.30
CA THR A 130 -4.70 0.71 19.52
C THR A 130 -3.28 0.95 20.00
N SER A 131 -2.44 -0.10 20.08
CA SER A 131 -1.02 0.05 20.44
C SER A 131 -0.27 0.99 19.49
N TYR A 132 -0.55 0.90 18.19
CA TYR A 132 0.01 1.81 17.19
C TYR A 132 -0.44 3.26 17.42
N CYS A 133 -1.74 3.51 17.60
CA CYS A 133 -2.27 4.85 17.85
C CYS A 133 -1.75 5.45 19.15
N LEU A 134 -1.63 4.66 20.22
CA LEU A 134 -1.05 5.09 21.48
C LEU A 134 0.42 5.49 21.31
N ALA A 135 1.22 4.67 20.62
CA ALA A 135 2.61 4.99 20.35
C ALA A 135 2.79 6.28 19.52
N LEU A 136 1.86 6.56 18.59
CA LEU A 136 1.85 7.83 17.87
C LEU A 136 1.58 9.02 18.81
N SER A 137 0.59 8.90 19.71
CA SER A 137 0.25 9.98 20.65
C SER A 137 1.35 10.29 21.67
N GLU A 138 2.26 9.35 21.92
CA GLU A 138 3.42 9.53 22.80
C GLU A 138 4.64 10.11 22.06
N SER A 139 4.58 10.23 20.74
CA SER A 139 5.68 10.70 19.89
C SER A 139 5.55 12.16 19.43
N GLU A 140 4.46 12.84 19.81
CA GLU A 140 4.17 14.27 19.56
C GLU A 140 4.55 15.16 20.76
#